data_AF-A0AAW2R6Y3-F1
#
_entry.id   AF-A0AAW2R6Y3-F1
#
_cell.length_a   1.000
_cell.length_b   1.000
_cell.length_c   1.000
_cell.angle_alpha   90.00
_cell.angle_beta   90.00
_cell.angle_gamma   90.00
#
_symmetry.space_group_name_H-M   'P 1'
#
loop_
_entity.id
_entity.type
_entity.pdbx_description
1 polymer ?
#
loop_
_entity_poly.entity_id
_entity_poly.type
_entity_poly.pdbx_seq_one_letter_code
_entity_poly.pdbx_strand_id
1 'polypeptide(L)'
;MSASEGISSMRSLSEISEEETVRFSVDLVAAARRNLGFLRLVADSPWLHQQSTLLEAIRRYDQLWMPLIADLTTGSKPPMILPPLDVEWVWYCHTLQRGNYRDYCESRFSKLIGKPGIFDEENEEYALDRCREIWESKFPSEPFENEADSNLECCSSVLSEDLLDQMSKQEICTEGLATNVLA
;
A
#
# COMPACT_ATOMS: atom_id res chain seq x y z
N MET A 1 -37.10 -27.27 -49.65
CA MET A 1 -35.74 -27.11 -50.19
C MET A 1 -35.50 -25.62 -50.39
N SER A 2 -34.47 -25.08 -49.73
CA SER A 2 -33.67 -23.88 -50.07
C SER A 2 -34.39 -22.52 -50.31
N ALA A 3 -33.89 -21.36 -49.87
CA ALA A 3 -32.69 -21.00 -49.13
C ALA A 3 -32.92 -19.63 -48.45
N SER A 4 -32.20 -19.42 -47.34
CA SER A 4 -31.98 -18.14 -46.69
C SER A 4 -31.05 -17.25 -47.52
N GLU A 5 -31.26 -15.94 -47.46
CA GLU A 5 -30.24 -14.88 -47.61
C GLU A 5 -30.95 -13.58 -47.16
N GLY A 6 -30.65 -12.95 -46.03
CA GLY A 6 -29.33 -12.62 -45.53
C GLY A 6 -29.02 -11.15 -45.84
N ILE A 7 -29.93 -10.22 -45.53
CA ILE A 7 -29.61 -8.78 -45.64
C ILE A 7 -28.74 -8.41 -44.44
N SER A 8 -27.44 -8.44 -44.70
CA SER A 8 -26.38 -7.94 -43.82
C SER A 8 -26.63 -6.46 -43.53
N SER A 9 -27.20 -6.18 -42.37
CA SER A 9 -27.22 -4.84 -41.79
C SER A 9 -25.80 -4.52 -41.32
N MET A 10 -24.97 -4.01 -42.24
CA MET A 10 -23.72 -3.35 -41.89
C MET A 10 -24.08 -2.15 -41.01
N ARG A 11 -23.99 -2.33 -39.69
CA ARG A 11 -23.98 -1.22 -38.75
C ARG A 11 -22.68 -0.47 -39.00
N SER A 12 -22.83 0.71 -39.62
CA SER A 12 -21.78 1.70 -39.72
C SER A 12 -21.23 1.97 -38.33
N LEU A 13 -19.96 1.62 -38.09
CA LEU A 13 -19.21 2.01 -36.90
C LEU A 13 -18.62 3.42 -37.10
N SER A 14 -19.46 4.36 -37.52
CA SER A 14 -19.09 5.76 -37.62
C SER A 14 -19.79 6.52 -36.51
N GLU A 15 -18.99 7.24 -35.72
CA GLU A 15 -19.37 8.15 -34.63
C GLU A 15 -19.52 7.50 -33.25
N ILE A 16 -18.43 6.93 -32.76
CA ILE A 16 -18.02 7.31 -31.40
C ILE A 16 -17.64 8.79 -31.47
N SER A 17 -18.51 9.66 -30.95
CA SER A 17 -18.25 11.09 -30.78
C SER A 17 -16.90 11.27 -30.08
N GLU A 18 -16.06 12.15 -30.62
CA GLU A 18 -14.76 12.55 -30.05
C GLU A 18 -14.92 13.37 -28.74
N GLU A 19 -16.12 13.44 -28.17
CA GLU A 19 -16.41 14.05 -26.87
C GLU A 19 -16.44 12.99 -25.77
N GLU A 20 -15.24 12.70 -25.27
CA GLU A 20 -14.86 12.68 -23.86
C GLU A 20 -13.64 11.76 -23.74
N THR A 21 -12.57 12.07 -24.50
CA THR A 21 -11.28 11.46 -24.20
C THR A 21 -10.93 11.88 -22.78
N VAL A 22 -11.14 10.99 -21.80
CA VAL A 22 -10.63 11.14 -20.45
C VAL A 22 -9.13 11.37 -20.59
N ARG A 23 -8.71 12.64 -20.48
CA ARG A 23 -7.30 13.00 -20.55
C ARG A 23 -6.69 12.52 -19.25
N PHE A 24 -6.14 11.31 -19.26
CA PHE A 24 -5.35 10.82 -18.16
C PHE A 24 -4.18 11.79 -17.97
N SER A 25 -4.10 12.40 -16.79
CA SER A 25 -2.99 13.29 -16.43
C SER A 25 -1.73 12.51 -16.04
N VAL A 26 -1.70 11.20 -16.30
CA VAL A 26 -0.70 10.25 -15.84
C VAL A 26 -0.20 9.42 -17.02
N ASP A 27 1.11 9.30 -17.15
CA ASP A 27 1.75 8.34 -18.04
C ASP A 27 1.56 6.92 -17.47
N LEU A 28 0.62 6.17 -18.06
CA LEU A 28 0.29 4.82 -17.63
C LEU A 28 1.45 3.84 -17.80
N VAL A 29 2.33 4.05 -18.78
CA VAL A 29 3.48 3.16 -19.02
C VAL A 29 4.53 3.39 -17.93
N ALA A 30 4.84 4.64 -17.61
CA ALA A 30 5.73 4.97 -16.51
C ALA A 30 5.18 4.48 -15.16
N ALA A 31 3.88 4.69 -14.91
CA ALA A 31 3.22 4.23 -13.70
C ALA A 31 3.22 2.69 -13.57
N ALA A 32 2.97 1.96 -14.66
CA ALA A 32 3.00 0.50 -14.65
C ALA A 32 4.42 -0.06 -14.42
N ARG A 33 5.44 0.55 -15.03
CA ARG A 33 6.84 0.16 -14.82
C ARG A 33 7.26 0.35 -13.36
N ARG A 34 6.85 1.44 -12.72
CA ARG A 34 7.09 1.66 -11.29
C ARG A 34 6.42 0.65 -10.40
N ASN A 35 5.13 0.41 -10.62
CA ASN A 35 4.42 -0.61 -9.85
C ASN A 35 5.13 -1.97 -9.95
N LEU A 36 5.60 -2.34 -11.14
CA LEU A 36 6.37 -3.57 -11.31
C LEU A 36 7.73 -3.53 -10.60
N GLY A 37 8.43 -2.39 -10.63
CA GLY A 37 9.68 -2.18 -9.90
C GLY A 37 9.49 -2.33 -8.39
N PHE A 38 8.48 -1.67 -7.83
CA PHE A 38 8.09 -1.78 -6.43
C PHE A 38 7.78 -3.22 -6.03
N LEU A 39 6.96 -3.94 -6.81
CA LEU A 39 6.63 -5.33 -6.52
C LEU A 39 7.85 -6.26 -6.57
N ARG A 40 8.80 -6.00 -7.47
CA ARG A 40 10.08 -6.73 -7.51
C ARG A 40 10.92 -6.45 -6.28
N LEU A 41 11.03 -5.17 -5.87
CA LEU A 41 11.75 -4.79 -4.66
C LEU A 41 11.19 -5.50 -3.42
N VAL A 42 9.86 -5.57 -3.28
CA VAL A 42 9.22 -6.32 -2.18
C VAL A 42 9.49 -7.83 -2.27
N ALA A 43 9.46 -8.41 -3.48
CA ALA A 43 9.75 -9.83 -3.68
C ALA A 43 11.22 -10.18 -3.38
N ASP A 44 12.13 -9.27 -3.70
CA ASP A 44 13.58 -9.41 -3.52
C ASP A 44 14.04 -9.07 -2.09
N SER A 45 13.11 -8.75 -1.18
CA SER A 45 13.37 -8.41 0.23
C SER A 45 12.79 -9.46 1.19
N PRO A 46 13.51 -10.58 1.46
CA PRO A 46 13.03 -11.67 2.32
C PRO A 46 12.62 -11.24 3.74
N TRP A 47 13.26 -10.21 4.27
CA TRP A 47 13.02 -9.67 5.61
C TRP A 47 11.58 -9.13 5.77
N LEU A 48 10.97 -8.60 4.70
CA LEU A 48 9.58 -8.12 4.69
C LEU A 48 8.57 -9.25 4.89
N HIS A 49 8.95 -10.50 4.62
CA HIS A 49 8.06 -11.66 4.75
C HIS A 49 8.17 -12.33 6.12
N GLN A 50 9.07 -11.86 6.99
CA GLN A 50 9.18 -12.33 8.37
C GLN A 50 8.01 -11.82 9.20
N GLN A 51 7.41 -12.69 10.02
CA GLN A 51 6.22 -12.35 10.81
C GLN A 51 6.45 -11.15 11.75
N SER A 52 7.61 -11.07 12.40
CA SER A 52 7.97 -9.94 13.27
C SER A 52 7.98 -8.61 12.50
N THR A 53 8.61 -8.60 11.33
CA THR A 53 8.67 -7.43 10.45
C THR A 53 7.29 -7.01 10.00
N LEU A 54 6.44 -7.96 9.58
CA LEU A 54 5.08 -7.67 9.13
C LEU A 54 4.22 -7.06 10.23
N LEU A 55 4.30 -7.59 11.46
CA LEU A 55 3.58 -7.03 12.60
C LEU A 55 4.02 -5.60 12.89
N GLU A 56 5.32 -5.35 12.83
CA GLU A 56 5.86 -4.00 13.03
C GLU A 56 5.48 -3.06 11.89
N ALA A 57 5.52 -3.52 10.64
CA ALA A 57 5.08 -2.75 9.47
C ALA A 57 3.60 -2.33 9.58
N ILE A 58 2.73 -3.24 10.05
CA ILE A 58 1.31 -2.94 10.30
C ILE A 58 1.16 -1.89 11.40
N ARG A 59 1.93 -2.01 12.50
CA ARG A 59 1.92 -1.02 13.59
C ARG A 59 2.38 0.34 13.10
N ARG A 60 3.52 0.42 12.39
CA ARG A 60 4.07 1.65 11.82
C ARG A 60 3.10 2.28 10.83
N TYR A 61 2.47 1.48 9.97
CA TYR A 61 1.43 1.94 9.05
C TYR A 61 0.25 2.57 9.81
N ASP A 62 -0.33 1.84 10.77
CA ASP A 62 -1.59 2.25 11.42
C ASP A 62 -1.41 3.39 12.42
N GLN A 63 -0.31 3.38 13.18
CA GLN A 63 -0.11 4.27 14.33
C GLN A 63 0.78 5.47 14.02
N LEU A 64 1.66 5.38 13.03
CA LEU A 64 2.64 6.44 12.72
C LEU A 64 2.34 7.06 11.36
N TRP A 65 2.35 6.26 10.30
CA TRP A 65 2.23 6.74 8.94
C TRP A 65 0.87 7.34 8.64
N MET A 66 -0.22 6.62 8.91
CA MET A 66 -1.56 7.09 8.56
C MET A 66 -1.94 8.39 9.27
N PRO A 67 -1.67 8.58 10.58
CA PRO A 67 -1.82 9.88 11.23
C PRO A 67 -0.91 10.97 10.63
N LEU A 68 0.36 10.66 10.36
CA LEU A 68 1.31 11.62 9.78
C LEU A 68 0.83 12.13 8.41
N ILE A 69 0.49 11.21 7.50
CA ILE A 69 0.07 11.59 6.14
C ILE A 69 -1.29 12.29 6.16
N ALA A 70 -2.18 11.93 7.09
CA ALA A 70 -3.44 12.64 7.30
C ALA A 70 -3.17 14.10 7.69
N ASP A 71 -2.29 14.36 8.64
CA ASP A 71 -1.95 15.72 9.08
C ASP A 71 -1.29 16.55 7.98
N LEU A 72 -0.38 15.94 7.22
CA LEU A 72 0.33 16.62 6.13
C LEU A 72 -0.56 16.88 4.91
N THR A 73 -1.62 16.09 4.71
CA THR A 73 -2.59 16.29 3.63
C THR A 73 -3.48 17.49 3.95
N THR A 74 -2.99 18.68 3.60
CA THR A 74 -3.67 19.97 3.73
C THR A 74 -4.23 20.38 2.35
N GLY A 75 -5.50 20.05 2.10
CA GLY A 75 -6.19 20.36 0.83
C GLY A 75 -6.31 19.16 -0.11
N SER A 76 -6.36 19.42 -1.42
CA SER A 76 -6.73 18.42 -2.43
C SER A 76 -5.56 17.61 -3.00
N LYS A 77 -4.31 17.98 -2.70
CA LYS A 77 -3.12 17.31 -3.22
C LYS A 77 -2.39 16.56 -2.10
N PRO A 78 -2.10 15.26 -2.28
CA PRO A 78 -1.22 14.53 -1.36
C PRO A 78 0.17 15.19 -1.29
N PRO A 79 0.82 15.19 -0.12
CA PRO A 79 2.19 15.67 0.00
C PRO A 79 3.15 14.78 -0.79
N MET A 80 4.21 15.37 -1.35
CA MET A 80 5.24 14.66 -2.12
C MET A 80 6.25 13.99 -1.17
N ILE A 81 5.81 12.93 -0.50
CA ILE A 81 6.63 12.11 0.40
C ILE A 81 6.35 10.63 0.18
N LEU A 82 7.37 9.79 0.33
CA LEU A 82 7.24 8.33 0.21
C LEU A 82 7.60 7.64 1.53
N PRO A 83 6.74 6.75 2.05
CA PRO A 83 7.00 6.07 3.31
C PRO A 83 8.18 5.08 3.20
N PRO A 84 8.69 4.58 4.34
CA PRO A 84 9.52 3.39 4.38
C PRO A 84 8.93 2.20 3.62
N LEU A 85 9.77 1.33 3.07
CA LEU A 85 9.36 0.24 2.17
C LEU A 85 8.31 -0.70 2.78
N ASP A 86 8.48 -1.07 4.05
CA ASP A 86 7.57 -1.94 4.79
C ASP A 86 6.18 -1.29 4.98
N VAL A 87 6.17 0.01 5.31
CA VAL A 87 4.95 0.81 5.43
C VAL A 87 4.28 1.00 4.07
N GLU A 88 5.06 1.24 3.01
CA GLU A 88 4.53 1.35 1.65
C GLU A 88 3.85 0.05 1.21
N TRP A 89 4.45 -1.10 1.55
CA TRP A 89 3.91 -2.42 1.27
C TRP A 89 2.57 -2.67 1.95
N VAL A 90 2.45 -2.38 3.25
CA VAL A 90 1.18 -2.48 3.97
C VAL A 90 0.13 -1.54 3.36
N TRP A 91 0.53 -0.30 3.07
CA TRP A 91 -0.38 0.66 2.44
C TRP A 91 -0.83 0.21 1.05
N TYR A 92 0.08 -0.34 0.25
CA TYR A 92 -0.24 -0.93 -1.06
C TYR A 92 -1.30 -2.02 -0.93
N CYS A 93 -1.07 -3.01 -0.05
CA CYS A 93 -2.02 -4.10 0.20
C CYS A 93 -3.40 -3.59 0.61
N HIS A 94 -3.45 -2.63 1.55
CA HIS A 94 -4.71 -2.07 2.01
C HIS A 94 -5.48 -1.36 0.89
N THR A 95 -4.79 -0.63 0.02
CA THR A 95 -5.43 0.06 -1.13
C THR A 95 -6.01 -0.88 -2.20
N LEU A 96 -5.61 -2.17 -2.23
CA LEU A 96 -6.23 -3.16 -3.11
C LEU A 96 -7.69 -3.45 -2.72
N GLN A 97 -8.04 -3.30 -1.45
CA GLN A 97 -9.39 -3.44 -0.92
C GLN A 97 -10.07 -2.07 -0.80
N ARG A 98 -10.52 -1.54 -1.94
CA ARG A 98 -10.99 -0.14 -2.06
C ARG A 98 -12.12 0.25 -1.09
N GLY A 99 -13.00 -0.68 -0.71
CA GLY A 99 -14.08 -0.43 0.25
C GLY A 99 -13.52 -0.19 1.64
N ASN A 100 -12.85 -1.20 2.18
CA ASN A 100 -12.22 -1.20 3.50
C ASN A 100 -11.26 -0.02 3.68
N TYR A 101 -10.43 0.28 2.66
CA TYR A 101 -9.52 1.42 2.71
C TYR A 101 -10.26 2.76 2.85
N ARG A 102 -11.36 2.92 2.10
CA ARG A 102 -12.19 4.14 2.19
C ARG A 102 -12.79 4.25 3.59
N ASP A 103 -13.40 3.18 4.09
CA ASP A 103 -14.08 3.19 5.38
C ASP A 103 -13.10 3.40 6.53
N TYR A 104 -11.91 2.82 6.46
CA TYR A 104 -10.79 3.10 7.36
C TYR A 104 -10.41 4.58 7.36
N CYS A 105 -10.21 5.18 6.18
CA CYS A 105 -9.83 6.58 6.05
C CYS A 105 -10.92 7.54 6.55
N GLU A 106 -12.18 7.27 6.19
CA GLU A 106 -13.32 8.08 6.61
C GLU A 106 -13.56 7.98 8.12
N SER A 107 -13.53 6.77 8.68
CA SER A 107 -13.77 6.56 10.12
C SER A 107 -12.69 7.17 11.01
N ARG A 108 -11.42 7.12 10.61
CA ARG A 108 -10.30 7.61 11.43
C ARG A 108 -9.91 9.06 11.16
N PHE A 109 -10.02 9.53 9.92
CA PHE A 109 -9.48 10.82 9.49
C PHE A 109 -10.51 11.72 8.82
N SER A 110 -11.75 11.24 8.64
CA SER A 110 -12.86 11.98 8.00
C SER A 110 -12.50 12.51 6.60
N LYS A 111 -11.60 11.81 5.91
CA LYS A 111 -11.18 12.09 4.53
C LYS A 111 -10.49 10.89 3.93
N LEU A 112 -10.71 10.68 2.63
CA LEU A 112 -9.89 9.75 1.86
C LEU A 112 -8.46 10.28 1.69
N ILE A 113 -7.49 9.48 2.13
CA ILE A 113 -6.07 9.79 1.97
C ILE A 113 -5.61 9.22 0.63
N GLY A 114 -5.01 10.05 -0.21
CA GLY A 114 -4.50 9.64 -1.52
C GLY A 114 -3.01 9.33 -1.48
N LYS A 115 -2.55 8.40 -2.33
CA LYS A 115 -1.12 8.25 -2.62
C LYS A 115 -0.65 9.38 -3.54
N PRO A 116 0.57 9.91 -3.33
CA PRO A 116 1.13 10.93 -4.21
C PRO A 116 1.40 10.35 -5.60
N GLY A 117 1.15 11.16 -6.64
CA GLY A 117 1.42 10.79 -8.03
C GLY A 117 2.88 11.03 -8.40
N ILE A 118 3.80 10.30 -7.77
CA ILE A 118 5.24 10.41 -8.03
C ILE A 118 5.61 9.41 -9.13
N PHE A 119 5.99 9.94 -10.30
CA PHE A 119 6.20 9.14 -11.50
C PHE A 119 7.51 9.45 -12.26
N ASP A 120 8.48 10.09 -11.64
CA ASP A 120 9.87 10.17 -12.13
C ASP A 120 10.84 9.81 -10.99
N GLU A 121 12.02 9.30 -11.34
CA GLU A 121 13.01 8.76 -10.38
C GLU A 121 13.57 9.85 -9.46
N GLU A 122 13.81 11.05 -9.99
CA GLU A 122 14.28 12.20 -9.22
C GLU A 122 13.26 12.62 -8.15
N ASN A 123 11.98 12.69 -8.49
CA ASN A 123 10.93 12.97 -7.51
C ASN A 123 10.72 11.82 -6.50
N GLU A 124 11.08 10.58 -6.86
CA GLU A 124 11.02 9.42 -5.97
C GLU A 124 12.10 9.50 -4.88
N GLU A 125 13.35 9.71 -5.27
CA GLU A 125 14.47 9.92 -4.34
C GLU A 125 14.21 11.14 -3.44
N TYR A 126 13.81 12.26 -4.04
CA TYR A 126 13.45 13.47 -3.29
C TYR A 126 12.33 13.21 -2.27
N ALA A 127 11.27 12.49 -2.66
CA ALA A 127 10.14 12.22 -1.77
C ALA A 127 10.50 11.26 -0.63
N LEU A 128 11.39 10.30 -0.87
CA LEU A 128 11.92 9.40 0.17
C LEU A 128 12.77 10.18 1.18
N ASP A 129 13.73 10.99 0.70
CA ASP A 129 14.59 11.79 1.58
C ASP A 129 13.77 12.80 2.38
N ARG A 130 12.80 13.45 1.74
CA ARG A 130 11.88 14.37 2.41
C ARG A 130 11.05 13.66 3.49
N CYS A 131 10.62 12.43 3.23
CA CYS A 131 9.92 11.63 4.23
C CYS A 131 10.83 11.27 5.39
N ARG A 132 12.08 10.89 5.12
CA ARG A 132 13.07 10.54 6.15
C ARG A 132 13.30 11.69 7.12
N GLU A 133 13.51 12.90 6.61
CA GLU A 133 13.66 14.11 7.45
C GLU A 133 12.44 14.34 8.38
N ILE A 134 11.23 14.20 7.84
CA ILE A 134 10.00 14.37 8.62
C ILE A 134 9.86 13.26 9.66
N TRP A 135 10.15 12.02 9.27
CA TRP A 135 10.08 10.86 10.13
C TRP A 135 11.02 10.98 11.32
N GLU A 136 12.30 11.26 11.07
CA GLU A 136 13.32 11.43 12.12
C GLU A 136 12.96 12.58 13.07
N SER A 137 12.37 13.66 12.54
CA SER A 137 11.91 14.77 13.37
C SER A 137 10.66 14.44 14.21
N LYS A 138 9.73 13.64 13.68
CA LYS A 138 8.43 13.35 14.32
C LYS A 138 8.50 12.15 15.26
N PHE A 139 9.33 11.17 14.93
CA PHE A 139 9.42 9.88 15.60
C PHE A 139 10.89 9.57 15.90
N PRO A 140 11.57 10.33 16.78
CA PRO A 140 13.00 10.19 17.04
C PRO A 140 13.39 8.84 17.66
N SER A 141 12.43 8.08 18.19
CA SER A 141 12.62 6.73 18.74
C SER A 141 12.34 5.62 17.74
N GLU A 142 11.86 5.94 16.53
CA GLU A 142 11.45 4.98 15.52
C GLU A 142 12.44 5.04 14.35
N PRO A 143 13.14 3.93 14.01
CA PRO A 143 14.03 3.94 12.86
C PRO A 143 13.23 4.15 11.58
N PHE A 144 13.86 4.76 10.56
CA PHE A 144 13.22 4.90 9.24
C PHE A 144 13.14 3.55 8.51
N GLU A 145 14.22 2.77 8.55
CA GLU A 145 14.23 1.41 8.02
C GLU A 145 13.84 0.39 9.09
N ASN A 146 13.00 -0.58 8.73
CA ASN A 146 12.57 -1.67 9.62
C ASN A 146 13.39 -2.95 9.40
N GLU A 147 14.39 -2.90 8.53
CA GLU A 147 15.34 -4.01 8.36
C GLU A 147 16.06 -4.24 9.67
N ALA A 148 15.75 -5.36 10.34
CA ALA A 148 16.53 -5.78 11.49
C ALA A 148 17.95 -6.09 10.99
N ASP A 149 18.94 -5.36 11.49
CA ASP A 149 20.34 -5.75 11.35
C ASP A 149 20.42 -7.22 11.77
N SER A 150 20.70 -8.12 10.82
CA SER A 150 20.79 -9.57 11.06
C SER A 150 21.93 -9.96 12.03
N ASN A 151 22.53 -8.97 12.70
CA ASN A 151 23.55 -9.11 13.73
C ASN A 151 23.01 -9.02 15.17
N LEU A 152 21.69 -8.86 15.39
CA LEU A 152 21.10 -8.89 16.73
C LEU A 152 20.25 -10.16 16.98
N GLU A 153 20.79 -11.32 16.64
CA GLU A 153 20.35 -12.57 17.27
C GLU A 153 21.10 -12.75 18.60
N CYS A 154 20.47 -12.43 19.73
CA CYS A 154 20.46 -13.25 20.95
C CYS A 154 19.76 -12.51 22.10
N CYS A 155 18.43 -12.56 22.11
CA CYS A 155 17.66 -12.59 23.36
C CYS A 155 16.48 -13.57 23.20
N SER A 156 16.73 -14.71 22.56
CA SER A 156 15.73 -15.76 22.29
C SER A 156 15.68 -16.85 23.38
N SER A 157 16.34 -16.70 24.51
CA SER A 157 16.47 -17.83 25.46
C SER A 157 15.39 -17.93 26.54
N VAL A 158 14.32 -17.14 26.53
CA VAL A 158 13.23 -17.31 27.51
C VAL A 158 11.85 -17.00 26.93
N LEU A 159 11.31 -17.88 26.09
CA LEU A 159 9.87 -17.99 25.93
C LEU A 159 9.48 -19.45 26.22
N SER A 160 8.79 -19.64 27.34
CA SER A 160 8.30 -20.92 27.85
C SER A 160 7.46 -21.64 26.79
N GLU A 161 7.67 -22.95 26.61
CA GLU A 161 6.87 -23.82 25.72
C GLU A 161 5.35 -23.70 25.98
N ASP A 162 4.95 -23.30 27.19
CA ASP A 162 3.56 -23.03 27.56
C ASP A 162 2.90 -21.86 26.78
N LEU A 163 3.68 -20.91 26.26
CA LEU A 163 3.14 -19.79 25.47
C LEU A 163 2.85 -20.19 24.03
N LEU A 164 3.66 -21.09 23.44
CA LEU A 164 3.44 -21.60 22.09
C LEU A 164 2.16 -22.45 22.01
N ASP A 165 1.86 -23.18 23.09
CA ASP A 165 0.63 -24.00 23.20
C ASP A 165 -0.63 -23.16 23.49
N GLN A 166 -0.46 -21.92 23.96
CA GLN A 166 -1.54 -20.92 24.00
C GLN A 166 -1.72 -20.18 22.67
N MET A 167 -0.64 -20.00 21.89
CA MET A 167 -0.69 -19.34 20.58
C MET A 167 -1.32 -20.22 19.50
N SER A 168 -1.14 -21.54 19.56
CA SER A 168 -1.85 -22.50 18.69
C SER A 168 -3.36 -22.50 18.92
N LYS A 169 -3.83 -22.17 20.13
CA LYS A 169 -5.27 -21.93 20.40
C LYS A 169 -5.75 -20.54 19.93
N GLN A 170 -4.84 -19.57 19.78
CA GLN A 170 -5.13 -18.24 19.23
C GLN A 170 -5.11 -18.20 17.70
N GLU A 171 -4.51 -19.19 17.02
CA GLU A 171 -4.64 -19.41 15.56
C GLU A 171 -6.08 -19.69 15.11
N ILE A 172 -6.98 -20.06 16.04
CA ILE A 172 -8.43 -20.14 15.79
C ILE A 172 -9.09 -18.74 15.91
N CYS A 173 -8.48 -17.81 16.64
CA CYS A 173 -8.98 -16.43 16.80
C CYS A 173 -8.43 -15.44 15.77
N THR A 174 -7.36 -15.78 15.03
CA THR A 174 -6.81 -14.91 13.97
C THR A 174 -7.69 -14.82 12.73
N GLU A 175 -8.66 -15.73 12.55
CA GLU A 175 -9.77 -15.51 11.61
C GLU A 175 -10.60 -14.26 11.98
N GLY A 176 -10.62 -13.87 13.26
CA GLY A 176 -11.36 -12.71 13.79
C GLY A 176 -10.64 -11.35 13.67
N LEU A 177 -9.31 -11.31 13.56
CA LEU A 177 -8.56 -10.06 13.34
C LEU A 177 -8.45 -9.71 11.85
N ALA A 178 -8.44 -10.73 10.98
CA ALA A 178 -8.64 -10.54 9.54
C ALA A 178 -10.00 -9.90 9.22
N THR A 179 -11.01 -10.07 10.08
CA THR A 179 -12.36 -9.52 9.88
C THR A 179 -12.53 -8.04 10.27
N ASN A 180 -11.57 -7.40 10.95
CA ASN A 180 -11.73 -5.99 11.36
C ASN A 180 -10.75 -5.02 10.68
N VAL A 181 -9.71 -5.54 10.04
CA VAL A 181 -8.84 -4.73 9.16
C VAL A 181 -9.19 -4.95 7.68
N LEU A 182 -9.88 -6.06 7.34
CA LEU A 182 -10.32 -6.40 5.99
C LEU A 182 -11.86 -6.55 5.86
N ALA A 183 -12.65 -5.90 6.73
CA ALA A 183 -14.09 -5.67 6.49
C ALA A 183 -14.37 -4.18 6.24
#